data_AF-A0AAW1B0W4-F1
#
_entry.id   AF-A0AAW1B0W4-F1
#
_cell.length_a   1.000
_cell.length_b   1.000
_cell.length_c   1.000
_cell.angle_alpha   90.00
_cell.angle_beta   90.00
_cell.angle_gamma   90.00
#
_symmetry.space_group_name_H-M   'P 1'
#
loop_
_entity.id
_entity.type
_entity.pdbx_description
1 polymer ?
#
loop_
_entity_poly.entity_id
_entity_poly.type
_entity_poly.pdbx_seq_one_letter_code
_entity_poly.pdbx_strand_id
1 'polypeptide(L)'
;MNTHLRQKQEASGYPDWCKTEQDEEQYIQDYEKMEGVRLRRDHIEVNPAKRQIAKLFLNSLWGKFGQSTNHLTTSVVTNPEDLFKYLFVPYYDVSSCEFVDTETAIVTWKTAKNHPTKSTCTNVFIASFTTAYARLELYRLLDGLGDRCLYHDTDSVIFVSREGAWTPPLGDYLGQLTSEIPPNTTITEFVAAGPKTYAYALSNGETVLKVKGITLNCGNSNKVNFDSLKDLVDDYCVSGAERKKEIGVEQLGIVRVKKNWTLETRVLRKTLKVVYNKRLLKSEDYCTLPYGY
;
A
#
# COMPACT_ATOMS: atom_id res chain seq x y z
N MET A 1 -9.51 17.42 11.52
CA MET A 1 -9.42 15.94 11.51
C MET A 1 -10.80 15.32 11.73
N ASN A 2 -11.54 15.74 12.77
CA ASN A 2 -12.86 15.21 13.14
C ASN A 2 -13.90 15.26 12.02
N THR A 3 -13.89 16.29 11.16
CA THR A 3 -14.80 16.39 10.01
C THR A 3 -14.64 15.22 9.03
N HIS A 4 -13.41 14.85 8.69
CA HIS A 4 -13.15 13.75 7.75
C HIS A 4 -13.34 12.39 8.41
N LEU A 5 -13.04 12.26 9.71
CA LEU A 5 -13.35 11.04 10.47
C LEU A 5 -14.86 10.78 10.47
N ARG A 6 -15.66 11.81 10.80
CA ARG A 6 -17.12 11.75 10.73
C ARG A 6 -17.61 11.36 9.34
N GLN A 7 -17.14 12.06 8.30
CA GLN A 7 -17.56 11.78 6.92
C GLN A 7 -17.20 10.37 6.47
N LYS A 8 -16.03 9.86 6.87
CA LYS A 8 -15.60 8.48 6.59
C LYS A 8 -16.56 7.50 7.27
N GLN A 9 -16.86 7.71 8.55
CA GLN A 9 -17.70 6.79 9.32
C GLN A 9 -19.16 6.83 8.85
N GLU A 10 -19.73 8.01 8.65
CA GLU A 10 -21.07 8.21 8.07
C GLU A 10 -21.19 7.49 6.72
N ALA A 11 -20.19 7.62 5.84
CA ALA A 11 -20.17 6.98 4.53
C ALA A 11 -19.88 5.46 4.56
N SER A 12 -19.56 4.91 5.74
CA SER A 12 -19.29 3.49 5.96
C SER A 12 -20.57 2.70 6.24
N GLY A 13 -21.68 3.38 6.56
CA GLY A 13 -22.93 2.76 6.99
C GLY A 13 -22.89 2.33 8.47
N TYR A 14 -23.98 1.67 8.89
CA TYR A 14 -24.09 1.09 10.22
C TYR A 14 -23.35 -0.26 10.31
N PRO A 15 -22.84 -0.62 11.50
CA PRO A 15 -22.30 -1.97 11.75
C PRO A 15 -23.37 -3.08 11.61
N ASP A 16 -22.93 -4.32 11.39
CA ASP A 16 -23.81 -5.48 11.17
C ASP A 16 -24.77 -5.79 12.34
N TRP A 17 -24.41 -5.38 13.56
CA TRP A 17 -25.22 -5.57 14.76
C TRP A 17 -26.38 -4.58 14.87
N CYS A 18 -26.33 -3.46 14.13
CA CYS A 18 -27.30 -2.39 14.20
C CYS A 18 -28.53 -2.71 13.33
N LYS A 19 -29.63 -3.15 13.95
CA LYS A 19 -30.85 -3.60 13.23
C LYS A 19 -32.09 -2.79 13.58
N THR A 20 -32.08 -2.10 14.70
CA THR A 20 -33.21 -1.32 15.22
C THR A 20 -32.82 0.14 15.39
N GLU A 21 -33.81 1.03 15.48
CA GLU A 21 -33.56 2.45 15.76
C GLU A 21 -32.85 2.69 17.11
N GLN A 22 -33.05 1.78 18.08
CA GLN A 22 -32.35 1.85 19.37
C GLN A 22 -30.86 1.54 19.19
N ASP A 23 -30.53 0.56 18.35
CA ASP A 23 -29.13 0.24 18.02
C ASP A 23 -28.45 1.39 17.28
N GLU A 24 -29.17 2.08 16.39
CA GLU A 24 -28.65 3.25 15.66
C GLU A 24 -28.29 4.38 16.63
N GLU A 25 -29.20 4.69 17.55
CA GLU A 25 -28.98 5.73 18.56
C GLU A 25 -27.83 5.34 19.51
N GLN A 26 -27.78 4.08 19.94
CA GLN A 26 -26.69 3.55 20.75
C GLN A 26 -25.35 3.69 20.04
N TYR A 27 -25.27 3.31 18.76
CA TYR A 27 -24.06 3.45 17.96
C TYR A 27 -23.58 4.90 17.87
N ILE A 28 -24.49 5.86 17.64
CA ILE A 28 -24.16 7.28 17.56
C ILE A 28 -23.62 7.79 18.91
N GLN A 29 -24.26 7.40 20.02
CA GLN A 29 -23.85 7.79 21.37
C GLN A 29 -22.49 7.18 21.76
N ASP A 30 -22.30 5.90 21.48
CA ASP A 30 -21.06 5.20 21.78
C ASP A 30 -19.90 5.78 20.94
N TYR A 31 -20.14 6.09 19.67
CA TYR A 31 -19.13 6.73 18.82
C TYR A 31 -18.79 8.15 19.30
N GLU A 32 -19.78 8.95 19.72
CA GLU A 32 -19.52 10.27 20.32
C GLU A 32 -18.71 10.16 21.62
N LYS A 33 -19.02 9.19 22.47
CA LYS A 33 -18.33 8.96 23.75
C LYS A 33 -16.89 8.47 23.55
N MET A 34 -16.66 7.57 22.60
CA MET A 34 -15.35 6.94 22.38
C MET A 34 -14.43 7.81 21.52
N GLU A 35 -14.95 8.41 20.45
CA GLU A 35 -14.15 9.16 19.45
C GLU A 35 -14.25 10.68 19.61
N GLY A 36 -15.17 11.17 20.46
CA GLY A 36 -15.44 12.61 20.57
C GLY A 36 -16.07 13.21 19.31
N VAL A 37 -16.67 12.37 18.46
CA VAL A 37 -17.25 12.77 17.17
C VAL A 37 -18.69 12.31 17.09
N ARG A 38 -19.64 13.25 17.09
CA ARG A 38 -21.05 12.92 16.88
C ARG A 38 -21.36 12.67 15.41
N LEU A 39 -21.86 11.48 15.10
CA LEU A 39 -22.36 11.10 13.78
C LEU A 39 -23.76 11.71 13.54
N ARG A 40 -24.09 12.01 12.28
CA ARG A 40 -25.44 12.48 11.91
C ARG A 40 -26.24 11.33 11.33
N ARG A 41 -27.31 10.95 12.02
CA ARG A 41 -28.21 9.85 11.65
C ARG A 41 -28.60 9.87 10.17
N ASP A 42 -29.08 11.01 9.67
CA ASP A 42 -29.55 11.19 8.29
C ASP A 42 -28.45 11.06 7.22
N HIS A 43 -27.18 11.05 7.63
CA HIS A 43 -26.03 10.99 6.73
C HIS A 43 -25.30 9.64 6.79
N ILE A 44 -25.74 8.72 7.67
CA ILE A 44 -25.18 7.38 7.77
C ILE A 44 -25.76 6.54 6.63
N GLU A 45 -24.96 6.35 5.59
CA GLU A 45 -25.33 5.58 4.40
C GLU A 45 -24.06 4.98 3.78
N VAL A 46 -24.18 3.81 3.17
CA VAL A 46 -23.05 3.20 2.46
C VAL A 46 -22.76 4.02 1.20
N ASN A 47 -21.68 4.79 1.24
CA ASN A 47 -21.24 5.64 0.13
C ASN A 47 -19.74 5.44 -0.14
N PRO A 48 -19.37 4.47 -1.01
CA PRO A 48 -17.97 4.10 -1.25
C PRO A 48 -17.10 5.27 -1.72
N ALA A 49 -17.63 6.15 -2.57
CA ALA A 49 -16.90 7.29 -3.12
C ALA A 49 -16.60 8.34 -2.04
N LYS A 50 -17.62 8.76 -1.28
CA LYS A 50 -17.46 9.72 -0.17
C LYS A 50 -16.52 9.16 0.89
N ARG A 51 -16.65 7.87 1.22
CA ARG A 51 -15.76 7.17 2.14
C ARG A 51 -14.31 7.19 1.66
N GLN A 52 -14.08 6.93 0.37
CA GLN A 52 -12.74 6.95 -0.21
C GLN A 52 -12.10 8.34 -0.14
N ILE A 53 -12.86 9.40 -0.48
CA ILE A 53 -12.40 10.79 -0.41
C ILE A 53 -12.04 11.17 1.04
N ALA A 54 -12.92 10.88 2.00
CA ALA A 54 -12.67 11.16 3.42
C ALA A 54 -11.44 10.39 3.95
N LYS A 55 -11.31 9.10 3.59
CA LYS A 55 -10.13 8.28 3.91
C LYS A 55 -8.85 8.85 3.28
N LEU A 56 -8.92 9.35 2.05
CA LEU A 56 -7.78 9.96 1.37
C LEU A 56 -7.27 11.20 2.12
N PHE A 57 -8.17 12.08 2.57
CA PHE A 57 -7.77 13.25 3.36
C PHE A 57 -7.11 12.89 4.69
N LEU A 58 -7.66 11.89 5.40
CA LEU A 58 -7.08 11.40 6.65
C LEU A 58 -5.68 10.80 6.44
N ASN A 59 -5.52 9.98 5.40
CA ASN A 59 -4.26 9.28 5.14
C ASN A 59 -3.19 10.17 4.51
N SER A 60 -3.57 11.22 3.78
CA SER A 60 -2.60 12.09 3.08
C SER A 60 -1.87 13.05 4.02
N LEU A 61 -2.48 13.40 5.15
CA LEU A 61 -1.98 14.44 6.05
C LEU A 61 -0.58 14.09 6.60
N TRP A 62 -0.42 12.89 7.16
CA TRP A 62 0.87 12.50 7.75
C TRP A 62 1.96 12.31 6.69
N GLY A 63 1.59 11.84 5.50
CA GLY A 63 2.50 11.72 4.36
C GLY A 63 3.05 13.07 3.89
N LYS A 64 2.25 14.14 4.02
CA LYS A 64 2.70 15.51 3.72
C LYS A 64 3.78 16.01 4.68
N PHE A 65 3.68 15.67 5.97
CA PHE A 65 4.72 16.03 6.93
C PHE A 65 6.08 15.37 6.61
N GLY A 66 6.08 14.20 5.99
CA GLY A 66 7.28 13.47 5.56
C GLY A 66 7.67 13.66 4.09
N GLN A 67 7.00 14.56 3.36
CA GLN A 67 7.23 14.71 1.92
C GLN A 67 8.63 15.31 1.67
N SER A 68 9.40 14.64 0.80
CA SER A 68 10.67 15.18 0.30
C SER A 68 10.44 16.51 -0.41
N THR A 69 11.25 17.51 -0.13
CA THR A 69 11.11 18.86 -0.68
C THR A 69 11.94 19.06 -1.95
N ASN A 70 12.86 18.15 -2.26
CA ASN A 70 13.72 18.24 -3.43
C ASN A 70 13.33 17.16 -4.46
N HIS A 71 12.37 17.51 -5.31
CA HIS A 71 11.92 16.67 -6.41
C HIS A 71 12.49 17.17 -7.73
N LEU A 72 12.70 16.23 -8.66
CA LEU A 72 13.04 16.56 -10.04
C LEU A 72 11.87 17.34 -10.65
N THR A 73 12.14 18.59 -11.02
CA THR A 73 11.17 19.55 -11.53
C THR A 73 11.48 19.83 -12.99
N THR A 74 10.44 19.99 -13.80
CA THR A 74 10.56 20.34 -15.21
C THR A 74 10.00 21.74 -15.40
N SER A 75 10.82 22.63 -15.95
CA SER A 75 10.45 24.00 -16.28
C SER A 75 10.53 24.21 -17.79
N VAL A 76 9.51 24.84 -18.35
CA VAL A 76 9.53 25.32 -19.74
C VAL A 76 10.04 26.75 -19.70
N VAL A 77 11.08 27.02 -20.47
CA VAL A 77 11.84 28.27 -20.45
C VAL A 77 11.89 28.84 -21.85
N THR A 78 11.40 30.07 -22.01
CA THR A 78 11.42 30.80 -23.29
C THR A 78 12.37 31.99 -23.27
N ASN A 79 12.74 32.49 -22.08
CA ASN A 79 13.68 33.59 -21.93
C ASN A 79 15.12 33.04 -21.78
N PRO A 80 16.08 33.48 -22.61
CA PRO A 80 17.49 33.13 -22.46
C PRO A 80 18.04 33.39 -21.06
N GLU A 81 17.65 34.48 -20.38
CA GLU A 81 18.14 34.78 -19.03
C GLU A 81 17.77 33.70 -18.02
N ASP A 82 16.55 33.20 -18.09
CA ASP A 82 16.09 32.13 -17.19
C ASP A 82 16.78 30.81 -17.51
N LEU A 83 17.09 30.56 -18.78
CA LEU A 83 17.90 29.41 -19.18
C LEU A 83 19.32 29.51 -18.61
N PHE A 84 19.96 30.68 -18.72
CA PHE A 84 21.27 30.92 -18.12
C PHE A 84 21.23 30.77 -16.59
N LYS A 85 20.16 31.19 -15.92
CA LYS A 85 19.99 30.97 -14.48
C LYS A 85 20.04 29.48 -14.13
N TYR A 86 19.29 28.64 -14.83
CA TYR A 86 19.32 27.19 -14.55
C TYR A 86 20.67 26.56 -14.83
N LEU A 87 21.35 26.95 -15.91
CA LEU A 87 22.60 26.30 -16.33
C LEU A 87 23.83 26.73 -15.52
N PHE A 88 23.87 27.98 -15.05
CA PHE A 88 25.08 28.57 -14.47
C PHE A 88 24.96 28.95 -12.99
N VAL A 89 23.75 29.08 -12.44
CA VAL A 89 23.60 29.35 -11.01
C VAL A 89 23.76 28.03 -10.23
N PRO A 90 24.72 27.93 -9.30
CA PRO A 90 25.03 26.69 -8.56
C PRO A 90 23.90 26.20 -7.63
N TYR A 91 22.82 26.97 -7.53
CA TYR A 91 21.60 26.59 -6.86
C TYR A 91 20.87 25.42 -7.56
N TYR A 92 20.95 25.36 -8.89
CA TYR A 92 20.25 24.38 -9.71
C TYR A 92 21.18 23.22 -10.11
N ASP A 93 20.76 22.00 -9.82
CA ASP A 93 21.40 20.77 -10.32
C ASP A 93 20.57 20.27 -11.52
N VAL A 94 21.01 20.66 -12.72
CA VAL A 94 20.33 20.37 -13.98
C VAL A 94 20.63 18.93 -14.42
N SER A 95 19.58 18.14 -14.59
CA SER A 95 19.66 16.76 -15.07
C SER A 95 19.54 16.67 -16.61
N SER A 96 18.76 17.56 -17.22
CA SER A 96 18.68 17.67 -18.67
C SER A 96 18.21 19.05 -19.11
N CYS A 97 18.63 19.45 -20.31
CA CYS A 97 18.15 20.64 -21.00
C CYS A 97 17.90 20.23 -22.46
N GLU A 98 16.66 20.34 -22.92
CA GLU A 98 16.25 19.93 -24.26
C GLU A 98 15.54 21.11 -24.94
N PHE A 99 15.93 21.45 -26.17
CA PHE A 99 15.25 22.48 -26.95
C PHE A 99 14.10 21.84 -27.72
N VAL A 100 12.88 22.35 -27.52
CA VAL A 100 11.69 21.91 -28.25
C VAL A 100 11.67 22.57 -29.63
N ASP A 101 12.03 23.85 -29.66
CA ASP A 101 12.18 24.67 -30.85
C ASP A 101 13.30 25.71 -30.63
N THR A 102 13.41 26.69 -31.52
CA THR A 102 14.46 27.72 -31.47
C THR A 102 14.31 28.71 -30.30
N GLU A 103 13.13 28.80 -29.70
CA GLU A 103 12.80 29.79 -28.66
C GLU A 103 12.49 29.15 -27.30
N THR A 104 12.23 27.84 -27.26
CA THR A 104 11.75 27.13 -26.08
C THR A 104 12.69 26.00 -25.67
N ALA A 105 13.21 26.09 -24.45
CA ALA A 105 13.96 25.03 -23.79
C ALA A 105 13.13 24.42 -22.65
N ILE A 106 13.21 23.10 -22.49
CA ILE A 106 12.72 22.40 -21.32
C ILE A 106 13.91 21.98 -20.47
N VAL A 107 13.96 22.52 -19.26
CA VAL A 107 15.02 22.23 -18.29
C VAL A 107 14.46 21.35 -17.19
N THR A 108 15.09 20.20 -16.97
CA THR A 108 14.78 19.32 -15.85
C THR A 108 15.87 19.45 -14.80
N TRP A 109 15.50 19.87 -13.60
CA TRP A 109 16.43 20.27 -12.55
C TRP A 109 15.94 19.87 -11.16
N LYS A 110 16.83 19.87 -10.19
CA LYS A 110 16.51 19.80 -8.77
C LYS A 110 17.38 20.81 -8.03
N THR A 111 17.07 21.11 -6.77
CA THR A 111 17.93 22.01 -5.99
C THR A 111 19.23 21.29 -5.63
N ALA A 112 20.37 21.96 -5.73
CA ALA A 112 21.66 21.36 -5.41
C ALA A 112 21.72 20.92 -3.93
N LYS A 113 22.49 19.85 -3.63
CA LYS A 113 22.48 19.17 -2.32
C LYS A 113 22.78 20.09 -1.13
N ASN A 114 23.58 21.13 -1.34
CA ASN A 114 24.00 22.07 -0.30
C ASN A 114 22.96 23.16 -0.02
N HIS A 115 21.88 23.20 -0.80
CA HIS A 115 20.80 24.16 -0.65
C HIS A 115 19.54 23.44 -0.13
N PRO A 116 19.24 23.54 1.17
CA PRO A 116 18.05 22.90 1.72
C PRO A 116 16.79 23.59 1.20
N THR A 117 15.92 22.84 0.54
CA THR A 117 14.58 23.30 0.19
C THR A 117 13.70 23.30 1.43
N LYS A 118 13.28 24.49 1.87
CA LYS A 118 12.36 24.66 3.00
C LYS A 118 10.93 24.46 2.52
N SER A 119 10.17 23.68 3.27
CA SER A 119 8.72 23.57 3.12
C SER A 119 8.08 24.02 4.42
N THR A 120 7.06 24.87 4.32
CA THR A 120 6.27 25.33 5.46
C THR A 120 5.37 24.24 6.02
N CYS A 121 5.15 23.16 5.27
CA CYS A 121 4.21 22.09 5.61
C CYS A 121 4.91 20.77 6.01
N THR A 122 6.25 20.71 5.94
CA THR A 122 7.02 19.49 6.25
C THR A 122 7.44 19.50 7.72
N ASN A 123 7.16 18.42 8.43
CA ASN A 123 7.64 18.17 9.78
C ASN A 123 8.05 16.70 9.92
N VAL A 124 9.34 16.45 9.73
CA VAL A 124 9.88 15.08 9.72
C VAL A 124 9.70 14.37 11.06
N PHE A 125 9.61 15.10 12.18
CA PHE A 125 9.39 14.51 13.49
C PHE A 125 7.98 13.92 13.58
N ILE A 126 6.96 14.66 13.16
CA ILE A 126 5.57 14.16 13.13
C ILE A 126 5.50 12.89 12.28
N ALA A 127 6.04 12.92 11.06
CA ALA A 127 6.05 11.74 10.19
C ALA A 127 6.81 10.55 10.80
N SER A 128 7.95 10.80 11.43
CA SER A 128 8.75 9.76 12.10
C SER A 128 7.99 9.13 13.26
N PHE A 129 7.43 9.94 14.17
CA PHE A 129 6.65 9.46 15.30
C PHE A 129 5.37 8.74 14.86
N THR A 130 4.61 9.26 13.91
CA THR A 130 3.41 8.59 13.38
C THR A 130 3.76 7.19 12.85
N THR A 131 4.83 7.06 12.06
CA THR A 131 5.23 5.74 11.53
C THR A 131 5.87 4.83 12.59
N ALA A 132 6.50 5.39 13.63
CA ALA A 132 7.03 4.62 14.74
C ALA A 132 5.88 4.02 15.58
N TYR A 133 4.89 4.84 15.96
CA TYR A 133 3.72 4.38 16.70
C TYR A 133 2.92 3.35 15.91
N ALA A 134 2.69 3.55 14.61
CA ALA A 134 2.02 2.55 13.78
C ALA A 134 2.75 1.19 13.78
N ARG A 135 4.09 1.20 13.74
CA ARG A 135 4.88 -0.03 13.84
C ARG A 135 4.81 -0.67 15.22
N LEU A 136 4.76 0.12 16.29
CA LEU A 136 4.61 -0.39 17.65
C LEU A 136 3.24 -1.06 17.85
N GLU A 137 2.16 -0.49 17.30
CA GLU A 137 0.84 -1.12 17.34
C GLU A 137 0.83 -2.45 16.58
N LEU A 138 1.39 -2.47 15.37
CA LEU A 138 1.54 -3.73 14.63
C LEU A 138 2.40 -4.73 15.41
N TYR A 139 3.49 -4.28 16.03
CA TYR A 139 4.37 -5.16 16.81
C TYR A 139 3.65 -5.78 18.02
N ARG A 140 2.82 -5.03 18.75
CA ARG A 140 1.99 -5.58 19.84
C ARG A 140 1.06 -6.69 19.36
N LEU A 141 0.44 -6.51 18.19
CA LEU A 141 -0.40 -7.52 17.57
C LEU A 141 0.41 -8.78 17.22
N LEU A 142 1.61 -8.59 16.64
CA LEU A 142 2.51 -9.69 16.29
C LEU A 142 3.02 -10.44 17.52
N ASP A 143 3.32 -9.74 18.61
CA ASP A 143 3.79 -10.33 19.88
C ASP A 143 2.74 -11.27 20.49
N GLY A 144 1.46 -10.86 20.48
CA GLY A 144 0.35 -11.73 20.93
C GLY A 144 0.05 -12.92 19.99
N LEU A 145 0.39 -12.80 18.71
CA LEU A 145 0.19 -13.87 17.73
C LEU A 145 1.34 -14.89 17.73
N GLY A 146 2.58 -14.44 17.91
CA GLY A 146 3.77 -15.27 17.93
C GLY A 146 4.00 -16.04 16.62
N ASP A 147 4.19 -17.35 16.74
CA ASP A 147 4.41 -18.30 15.63
C ASP A 147 3.23 -18.40 14.67
N ARG A 148 2.03 -17.97 15.09
CA ARG A 148 0.82 -18.05 14.28
C ARG A 148 0.74 -17.00 13.18
N CYS A 149 1.58 -15.96 13.22
CA CYS A 149 1.59 -14.94 12.17
C CYS A 149 2.21 -15.48 10.87
N LEU A 150 1.41 -15.57 9.80
CA LEU A 150 1.86 -15.99 8.48
C LEU A 150 2.38 -14.82 7.64
N TYR A 151 1.72 -13.67 7.73
CA TYR A 151 2.06 -12.48 6.94
C TYR A 151 1.59 -11.20 7.64
N HIS A 152 2.31 -10.11 7.43
CA HIS A 152 1.90 -8.77 7.86
C HIS A 152 2.38 -7.71 6.87
N ASP A 153 1.56 -6.68 6.64
CA ASP A 153 1.93 -5.50 5.85
C ASP A 153 1.25 -4.25 6.41
N THR A 154 2.06 -3.35 6.95
CA THR A 154 1.71 -2.00 7.44
C THR A 154 0.65 -1.96 8.54
N ASP A 155 -0.57 -2.39 8.26
CA ASP A 155 -1.77 -2.35 9.08
C ASP A 155 -2.65 -3.61 8.97
N SER A 156 -2.16 -4.67 8.33
CA SER A 156 -2.86 -5.97 8.23
C SER A 156 -1.99 -7.14 8.67
N VAL A 157 -2.64 -8.20 9.19
CA VAL A 157 -2.01 -9.47 9.59
C VAL A 157 -2.86 -10.64 9.13
N ILE A 158 -2.21 -11.67 8.61
CA ILE A 158 -2.79 -12.99 8.31
C ILE A 158 -2.16 -13.97 9.29
N PHE A 159 -2.99 -14.74 9.99
CA PHE A 159 -2.54 -15.64 11.04
C PHE A 159 -3.33 -16.94 11.09
N VAL A 160 -2.76 -17.95 11.73
CA VAL A 160 -3.40 -19.25 11.99
C VAL A 160 -4.30 -19.13 13.22
N SER A 161 -5.60 -19.38 13.04
CA SER A 161 -6.53 -19.51 14.16
C SER A 161 -6.41 -20.91 14.78
N ARG A 162 -6.33 -21.00 16.11
CA ARG A 162 -6.29 -22.26 16.86
C ARG A 162 -7.32 -22.16 17.99
N GLU A 163 -8.02 -23.25 18.29
CA GLU A 163 -8.96 -23.29 19.41
C GLU A 163 -8.24 -23.01 20.74
N GLY A 164 -8.81 -22.14 21.57
CA GLY A 164 -8.23 -21.72 22.85
C GLY A 164 -7.06 -20.74 22.76
N ALA A 165 -6.55 -20.42 21.56
CA ALA A 165 -5.53 -19.40 21.38
C ALA A 165 -6.14 -17.99 21.39
N TRP A 166 -5.34 -17.00 21.78
CA TRP A 166 -5.77 -15.60 21.75
C TRP A 166 -6.07 -15.15 20.30
N THR A 167 -7.22 -14.53 20.10
CA THR A 167 -7.61 -13.92 18.82
C THR A 167 -7.69 -12.41 19.01
N PRO A 168 -7.08 -11.61 18.11
CA PRO A 168 -7.16 -10.17 18.19
C PRO A 168 -8.62 -9.70 18.19
N PRO A 169 -9.04 -8.84 19.14
CA PRO A 169 -10.41 -8.36 19.20
C PRO A 169 -10.71 -7.45 18.01
N LEU A 170 -11.88 -7.65 17.41
CA LEU A 170 -12.41 -6.76 16.38
C LEU A 170 -13.19 -5.61 17.03
N GLY A 171 -13.34 -4.52 16.30
CA GLY A 171 -14.29 -3.48 16.70
C GLY A 171 -14.44 -2.36 15.68
N ASP A 172 -15.37 -1.45 15.99
CA ASP A 172 -15.91 -0.45 15.06
C ASP A 172 -15.21 0.92 15.17
N TYR A 173 -14.28 1.07 16.11
CA TYR A 173 -13.66 2.35 16.48
C TYR A 173 -12.29 2.56 15.82
N LEU A 174 -11.77 3.79 15.90
CA LEU A 174 -10.50 4.17 15.28
C LEU A 174 -9.34 3.39 15.90
N GLY A 175 -8.53 2.76 15.04
CA GLY A 175 -7.37 1.98 15.46
C GLY A 175 -7.70 0.53 15.86
N GLN A 176 -8.98 0.15 15.89
CA GLN A 176 -9.38 -1.23 16.10
C GLN A 176 -9.26 -2.06 14.82
N LEU A 177 -9.18 -3.38 14.98
CA LEU A 177 -9.06 -4.32 13.89
C LEU A 177 -10.43 -4.65 13.29
N THR A 178 -10.46 -4.78 11.98
CA THR A 178 -11.65 -5.18 11.23
C THR A 178 -11.33 -6.41 10.39
N SER A 179 -12.27 -7.35 10.27
CA SER A 179 -12.13 -8.48 9.35
C SER A 179 -12.23 -8.01 7.89
N GLU A 180 -11.28 -8.41 7.04
CA GLU A 180 -11.33 -8.17 5.59
C GLU A 180 -12.01 -9.30 4.81
N ILE A 181 -12.21 -10.46 5.45
CA ILE A 181 -12.86 -11.61 4.83
C ILE A 181 -14.37 -11.59 5.12
N PRO A 182 -15.20 -12.14 4.21
CA PRO A 182 -16.64 -12.20 4.40
C PRO A 182 -17.04 -12.87 5.74
N PRO A 183 -18.18 -12.49 6.34
CA PRO A 183 -18.68 -13.13 7.54
C PRO A 183 -18.81 -14.65 7.36
N ASN A 184 -18.52 -15.42 8.42
CA ASN A 184 -18.58 -16.89 8.42
C ASN A 184 -17.67 -17.59 7.39
N THR A 185 -16.64 -16.90 6.89
CA THR A 185 -15.60 -17.52 6.06
C THR A 185 -14.28 -17.59 6.80
N THR A 186 -13.46 -18.57 6.41
CA THR A 186 -12.10 -18.74 6.92
C THR A 186 -11.16 -18.97 5.76
N ILE A 187 -9.90 -18.56 5.92
CA ILE A 187 -8.84 -18.90 4.97
C ILE A 187 -8.49 -20.37 5.15
N THR A 188 -8.61 -21.16 4.08
CA THR A 188 -8.28 -22.60 4.07
C THR A 188 -6.84 -22.83 3.65
N GLU A 189 -6.35 -22.07 2.67
CA GLU A 189 -4.97 -22.14 2.19
C GLU A 189 -4.40 -20.74 2.02
N PHE A 190 -3.14 -20.57 2.39
CA PHE A 190 -2.39 -19.33 2.24
C PHE A 190 -1.04 -19.60 1.59
N VAL A 191 -0.67 -18.80 0.59
CA VAL A 191 0.59 -18.91 -0.14
C VAL A 191 1.23 -17.54 -0.23
N ALA A 192 2.51 -17.43 0.14
CA ALA A 192 3.29 -16.21 0.00
C ALA A 192 4.57 -16.47 -0.79
N ALA A 193 4.72 -15.77 -1.91
CA ALA A 193 5.96 -15.79 -2.68
C ALA A 193 6.91 -14.65 -2.30
N GLY A 194 6.46 -13.67 -1.49
CA GLY A 194 7.30 -12.61 -0.95
C GLY A 194 6.50 -11.37 -0.53
N PRO A 195 7.19 -10.28 -0.16
CA PRO A 195 6.53 -9.05 0.28
C PRO A 195 5.58 -8.49 -0.80
N LYS A 196 4.31 -8.31 -0.45
CA LYS A 196 3.22 -7.84 -1.33
C LYS A 196 2.87 -8.77 -2.48
N THR A 197 3.27 -10.05 -2.37
CA THR A 197 2.96 -11.09 -3.35
C THR A 197 2.49 -12.35 -2.61
N TYR A 198 1.18 -12.50 -2.47
CA TYR A 198 0.54 -13.59 -1.75
C TYR A 198 -0.84 -13.90 -2.32
N ALA A 199 -1.34 -15.09 -2.03
CA ALA A 199 -2.69 -15.52 -2.36
C ALA A 199 -3.29 -16.32 -1.21
N TYR A 200 -4.62 -16.32 -1.11
CA TYR A 200 -5.34 -17.18 -0.18
C TYR A 200 -6.65 -17.68 -0.78
N ALA A 201 -7.05 -18.87 -0.37
CA ALA A 201 -8.33 -19.48 -0.67
C ALA A 201 -9.25 -19.39 0.56
N LEU A 202 -10.52 -19.08 0.32
CA LEU A 202 -11.55 -19.00 1.35
C LEU A 202 -12.40 -20.28 1.34
N SER A 203 -13.05 -20.58 2.47
CA SER A 203 -13.96 -21.72 2.62
C SER A 203 -15.17 -21.70 1.69
N ASN A 204 -15.53 -20.54 1.14
CA ASN A 204 -16.58 -20.38 0.14
C ASN A 204 -16.13 -20.69 -1.30
N GLY A 205 -14.86 -21.06 -1.50
CA GLY A 205 -14.27 -21.34 -2.82
C GLY A 205 -13.70 -20.12 -3.54
N GLU A 206 -13.83 -18.92 -2.98
CA GLU A 206 -13.22 -17.72 -3.56
C GLU A 206 -11.71 -17.70 -3.31
N THR A 207 -10.95 -17.22 -4.29
CA THR A 207 -9.52 -17.02 -4.17
C THR A 207 -9.17 -15.55 -4.32
N VAL A 208 -8.27 -15.06 -3.47
CA VAL A 208 -7.78 -13.69 -3.52
C VAL A 208 -6.29 -13.73 -3.82
N LEU A 209 -5.89 -13.00 -4.86
CA LEU A 209 -4.51 -12.89 -5.30
C LEU A 209 -4.03 -11.44 -5.22
N LYS A 210 -2.87 -11.22 -4.59
CA LYS A 210 -2.19 -9.93 -4.53
C LYS A 210 -0.77 -10.11 -5.09
N VAL A 211 -0.43 -9.38 -6.14
CA VAL A 211 0.88 -9.51 -6.81
C VAL A 211 1.51 -8.14 -6.99
N LYS A 212 2.73 -7.99 -6.47
CA LYS A 212 3.48 -6.74 -6.60
C LYS A 212 3.91 -6.49 -8.03
N GLY A 213 3.47 -5.36 -8.58
CA GLY A 213 3.99 -4.83 -9.84
C GLY A 213 3.45 -5.52 -11.09
N ILE A 214 2.51 -6.46 -10.99
CA ILE A 214 1.82 -7.05 -12.15
C ILE A 214 0.36 -6.65 -12.10
N THR A 215 -0.18 -6.17 -13.22
CA THR A 215 -1.61 -5.88 -13.34
C THR A 215 -2.35 -7.17 -13.65
N LEU A 216 -3.30 -7.55 -12.79
CA LEU A 216 -4.17 -8.71 -12.98
C LEU A 216 -5.29 -8.38 -13.98
N ASN A 217 -4.95 -8.42 -15.27
CA ASN A 217 -5.93 -8.40 -16.37
C ASN A 217 -6.29 -9.84 -16.76
N CYS A 218 -7.33 -10.03 -17.59
CA CYS A 218 -7.78 -11.37 -18.00
C CYS A 218 -6.63 -12.29 -18.51
N GLY A 219 -5.74 -11.76 -19.36
CA GLY A 219 -4.60 -12.53 -19.88
C GLY A 219 -3.56 -12.91 -18.82
N ASN A 220 -3.27 -12.02 -17.88
CA ASN A 220 -2.30 -12.27 -16.80
C ASN A 220 -2.89 -13.12 -15.68
N SER A 221 -4.19 -12.98 -15.38
CA SER A 221 -4.86 -13.80 -14.36
C SER A 221 -4.91 -15.28 -14.75
N ASN A 222 -4.90 -15.60 -16.05
CA ASN A 222 -4.75 -16.99 -16.50
C ASN A 222 -3.35 -17.57 -16.23
N LYS A 223 -2.30 -16.73 -16.25
CA LYS A 223 -0.91 -17.15 -16.01
C LYS A 223 -0.53 -17.07 -14.52
N VAL A 224 -1.03 -16.06 -13.83
CA VAL A 224 -0.76 -15.77 -12.43
C VAL A 224 -2.08 -15.93 -11.68
N ASN A 225 -2.26 -17.11 -11.11
CA ASN A 225 -3.41 -17.51 -10.32
C ASN A 225 -2.93 -18.16 -9.02
N PHE A 226 -3.87 -18.64 -8.20
CA PHE A 226 -3.55 -19.29 -6.94
C PHE A 226 -2.63 -20.51 -7.14
N ASP A 227 -2.99 -21.40 -8.07
CA ASP A 227 -2.23 -22.63 -8.32
C ASP A 227 -0.83 -22.35 -8.86
N SER A 228 -0.69 -21.40 -9.78
CA SER A 228 0.62 -21.06 -10.33
C SER A 228 1.52 -20.37 -9.31
N LEU A 229 0.96 -19.67 -8.32
CA LEU A 229 1.72 -19.14 -7.19
C LEU A 229 2.14 -20.24 -6.21
N LYS A 230 1.26 -21.21 -5.95
CA LYS A 230 1.54 -22.39 -5.12
C LYS A 230 2.68 -23.21 -5.71
N ASP A 231 2.56 -23.58 -7.00
CA ASP A 231 3.62 -24.27 -7.74
C ASP A 231 4.96 -23.53 -7.70
N LEU A 232 4.93 -22.19 -7.72
CA LEU A 232 6.13 -21.36 -7.71
C LEU A 232 6.83 -21.42 -6.34
N VAL A 233 6.08 -21.48 -5.24
CA VAL A 233 6.60 -21.62 -3.88
C VAL A 233 7.06 -23.05 -3.62
N ASP A 234 6.31 -24.05 -4.07
CA ASP A 234 6.68 -25.47 -3.92
C ASP A 234 7.98 -25.78 -4.67
N ASP A 235 8.13 -25.30 -5.91
CA ASP A 235 9.38 -25.41 -6.67
C ASP A 235 10.55 -24.78 -5.93
N TYR A 236 10.35 -23.61 -5.30
CA TYR A 236 11.38 -22.93 -4.52
C TYR A 236 11.83 -23.75 -3.30
N CYS A 237 10.92 -24.51 -2.66
CA CYS A 237 11.22 -25.34 -1.50
C CYS A 237 11.90 -26.66 -1.87
N VAL A 238 11.45 -27.32 -2.94
CA VAL A 238 11.99 -28.62 -3.38
C VAL A 238 13.36 -28.47 -4.02
N SER A 239 13.59 -27.35 -4.71
CA SER A 239 14.76 -27.21 -5.56
C SER A 239 15.93 -26.50 -4.85
N GLY A 240 16.96 -27.26 -4.53
CA GLY A 240 18.34 -26.75 -4.51
C GLY A 240 18.86 -26.44 -5.93
N ALA A 241 17.98 -26.23 -6.91
CA ALA A 241 18.33 -26.19 -8.33
C ALA A 241 18.96 -24.86 -8.73
N GLU A 242 19.91 -24.95 -9.67
CA GLU A 242 20.62 -23.84 -10.29
C GLU A 242 19.68 -22.85 -11.03
N ARG A 243 18.41 -23.22 -11.28
CA ARG A 243 17.43 -22.38 -11.97
C ARG A 243 16.04 -22.49 -11.34
N LYS A 244 15.66 -21.45 -10.61
CA LYS A 244 14.34 -21.29 -9.98
C LYS A 244 13.26 -21.04 -11.03
N LYS A 245 12.05 -21.60 -10.85
CA LYS A 245 10.90 -21.30 -11.71
C LYS A 245 10.57 -19.80 -11.67
N GLU A 246 10.20 -19.28 -12.83
CA GLU A 246 9.80 -17.88 -13.02
C GLU A 246 8.59 -17.82 -13.96
N ILE A 247 7.66 -16.91 -13.70
CA ILE A 247 6.48 -16.71 -14.55
C ILE A 247 6.65 -15.39 -15.31
N GLY A 248 6.79 -15.49 -16.63
CA GLY A 248 6.84 -14.35 -17.54
C GLY A 248 5.45 -13.86 -17.91
N VAL A 249 5.17 -12.59 -17.66
CA VAL A 249 3.94 -11.90 -18.08
C VAL A 249 4.26 -10.71 -18.97
N GLU A 250 3.37 -10.45 -19.91
CA GLU A 250 3.43 -9.29 -20.79
C GLU A 250 2.22 -8.41 -20.50
N GLN A 251 2.45 -7.13 -20.24
CA GLN A 251 1.37 -6.18 -20.02
C GLN A 251 1.64 -4.88 -20.76
N LEU A 252 0.59 -4.26 -21.27
CA LEU A 252 0.69 -2.94 -21.87
C LEU A 252 0.95 -1.91 -20.76
N GLY A 253 1.90 -1.02 -21.03
CA GLY A 253 2.20 0.13 -20.17
C GLY A 253 2.34 1.38 -21.00
N ILE A 254 1.79 2.48 -20.50
CA ILE A 254 2.02 3.81 -21.07
C ILE A 254 3.40 4.27 -20.59
N VAL A 255 4.30 4.45 -21.54
CA VAL A 255 5.68 4.90 -21.28
C VAL A 255 5.83 6.28 -21.90
N ARG A 256 6.35 7.21 -21.09
CA ARG A 256 6.75 8.52 -21.59
C ARG A 256 8.14 8.44 -22.21
N VAL A 257 8.23 8.72 -23.50
CA VAL A 257 9.50 8.83 -24.20
C VAL A 257 10.04 10.24 -23.97
N LYS A 258 10.98 10.37 -23.04
CA LYS A 258 11.49 11.69 -22.60
C LYS A 258 12.04 12.52 -23.76
N LYS A 259 12.80 11.90 -24.66
CA LYS A 259 13.48 12.58 -25.77
C LYS A 259 12.53 13.29 -26.75
N ASN A 260 11.35 12.72 -26.98
CA ASN A 260 10.40 13.22 -27.98
C ASN A 260 9.10 13.74 -27.34
N TRP A 261 9.00 13.71 -26.01
CA TRP A 261 7.82 14.13 -25.25
C TRP A 261 6.51 13.40 -25.65
N THR A 262 6.63 12.22 -26.26
CA THR A 262 5.49 11.39 -26.68
C THR A 262 5.12 10.38 -25.60
N LEU A 263 3.84 10.04 -25.56
CA LEU A 263 3.34 8.89 -24.82
C LEU A 263 3.21 7.73 -25.79
N GLU A 264 3.87 6.62 -25.48
CA GLU A 264 3.80 5.39 -26.26
C GLU A 264 3.25 4.27 -25.41
N THR A 265 2.36 3.47 -25.98
CA THR A 265 1.96 2.20 -25.39
C THR A 265 2.99 1.15 -25.77
N ARG A 266 3.71 0.62 -24.78
CA ARG A 266 4.72 -0.43 -24.98
C ARG A 266 4.33 -1.70 -24.23
N VAL A 267 4.72 -2.85 -24.79
CA VAL A 267 4.62 -4.13 -24.09
C VAL A 267 5.74 -4.20 -23.04
N LEU A 268 5.36 -4.20 -21.77
CA LEU A 268 6.26 -4.40 -20.65
C LEU A 268 6.32 -5.89 -20.31
N ARG A 269 7.51 -6.47 -20.39
CA ARG A 269 7.79 -7.83 -19.92
C ARG A 269 8.14 -7.78 -18.44
N LYS A 270 7.40 -8.53 -17.62
CA LYS A 270 7.65 -8.65 -16.19
C LYS A 270 7.79 -10.11 -15.83
N THR A 271 8.62 -10.36 -14.82
CA THR A 271 8.90 -11.71 -14.35
C THR A 271 8.52 -11.80 -12.88
N LEU A 272 7.62 -12.74 -12.57
CA LEU A 272 7.27 -13.11 -11.21
C LEU A 272 8.19 -14.23 -10.75
N LYS A 273 8.79 -14.04 -9.57
CA LYS A 273 9.64 -15.02 -8.90
C LYS A 273 9.43 -14.96 -7.40
N VAL A 274 9.79 -16.03 -6.70
CA VAL A 274 9.82 -16.04 -5.24
C VAL A 274 10.94 -15.13 -4.72
N VAL A 275 10.64 -14.32 -3.71
CA VAL A 275 11.56 -13.33 -3.11
C VAL A 275 11.54 -13.45 -1.59
N TYR A 276 12.51 -14.19 -1.06
CA TYR A 276 12.84 -14.26 0.37
C TYR A 276 14.24 -13.67 0.59
N ASN A 277 14.32 -12.36 0.80
CA ASN A 277 15.60 -11.64 0.97
C ASN A 277 16.00 -11.44 2.44
N LYS A 278 15.07 -11.62 3.37
CA LYS A 278 15.26 -11.29 4.80
C LYS A 278 15.08 -12.48 5.75
N ARG A 279 14.53 -13.57 5.23
CA ARG A 279 14.21 -14.79 5.98
C ARG A 279 14.49 -15.99 5.06
N LEU A 280 14.81 -17.13 5.65
CA LEU A 280 14.92 -18.41 4.96
C LEU A 280 13.58 -19.13 5.04
N LEU A 281 13.05 -19.60 3.92
CA LEU A 281 11.89 -20.49 3.88
C LEU A 281 12.39 -21.94 4.01
N LYS A 282 11.90 -22.66 5.00
CA LYS A 282 12.18 -24.09 5.17
C LYS A 282 11.33 -24.92 4.21
N SER A 283 11.94 -25.95 3.64
CA SER A 283 11.28 -26.86 2.69
C SER A 283 10.36 -27.88 3.35
N GLU A 284 10.58 -28.21 4.63
CA GLU A 284 9.86 -29.26 5.35
C GLU A 284 8.48 -28.80 5.85
N ASP A 285 8.42 -27.59 6.41
CA ASP A 285 7.26 -27.06 7.14
C ASP A 285 6.78 -25.69 6.62
N TYR A 286 7.39 -25.19 5.54
CA TYR A 286 7.13 -23.85 4.96
C TYR A 286 7.26 -22.70 5.96
N CYS A 287 7.92 -22.94 7.10
CA CYS A 287 8.16 -21.91 8.09
C CYS A 287 9.31 -21.00 7.66
N THR A 288 9.22 -19.73 8.02
CA THR A 288 10.28 -18.76 7.70
C THR A 288 11.12 -18.47 8.94
N LEU A 289 12.44 -18.56 8.82
CA LEU A 289 13.39 -18.24 9.89
C LEU A 289 14.21 -16.99 9.55
N PRO A 290 14.62 -16.18 10.55
CA PRO A 290 15.63 -15.16 10.34
C PRO A 290 16.96 -15.80 9.91
N TYR A 291 17.79 -15.07 9.16
CA TYR A 291 19.14 -15.54 8.85
C TYR A 291 19.98 -15.63 10.13
N GLY A 292 20.73 -16.73 10.28
CA GLY A 292 21.61 -16.98 11.43
C GLY A 292 21.02 -17.87 12.53
N TYR A 293 19.81 -18.41 12.31
CA TYR A 293 19.24 -19.54 13.07
C TYR A 293 19.29 -20.82 12.24
#